data_AF-A0A7S4M8E5-F1
#
_entry.id   AF-A0A7S4M8E5-F1
#
_cell.length_a   1.000
_cell.length_b   1.000
_cell.length_c   1.000
_cell.angle_alpha   90.00
_cell.angle_beta   90.00
_cell.angle_gamma   90.00
#
_symmetry.space_group_name_H-M   'P 1'
#
loop_
_entity.id
_entity.type
_entity.pdbx_description
1 polymer ?
#
loop_
_entity_poly.entity_id
_entity_poly.type
_entity_poly.pdbx_seq_one_letter_code
_entity_poly.pdbx_strand_id
1 'polypeptide(L)'
;PCPFPVVPDEPLSRGDFFRILRDTYRGTPFDMSAQRASGPFGMTDRYDGTDNVKEEGRDGQGAFERPIGVYRMAYSYVCEPSSHLPLFHFGPHAAQTGVYFPILAGGGVGAMDECPEPLARGTVEAIDRESAYWAFRIVKHAARGLPWNRCLEMISDRQRKWEGRAARIVDEAAAA
;
A
#
# COMPACT_ATOMS: atom_id res chain seq x y z
N PRO A 1 7.20 -24.36 -8.81
CA PRO A 1 8.01 -23.30 -9.48
C PRO A 1 7.10 -22.32 -10.21
N CYS A 2 7.11 -21.05 -9.80
CA CYS A 2 6.43 -20.01 -10.58
C CYS A 2 7.27 -19.69 -11.82
N PRO A 3 6.67 -19.50 -13.01
CA PRO A 3 7.40 -19.10 -14.19
C PRO A 3 8.11 -17.75 -13.95
N PHE A 4 9.34 -17.64 -14.42
CA PHE A 4 10.11 -16.39 -14.42
C PHE A 4 11.05 -16.40 -15.63
N PRO A 5 10.99 -15.40 -16.52
CA PRO A 5 10.09 -14.22 -16.51
C PRO A 5 8.64 -14.55 -16.91
N VAL A 6 7.71 -13.65 -16.62
CA VAL A 6 6.31 -13.68 -17.07
C VAL A 6 6.02 -12.42 -17.86
N VAL A 7 5.40 -12.56 -19.03
CA VAL A 7 4.89 -11.45 -19.83
C VAL A 7 3.43 -11.24 -19.47
N PRO A 8 3.00 -10.03 -19.06
CA PRO A 8 1.60 -9.75 -18.79
C PRO A 8 0.80 -9.73 -20.11
N ASP A 9 -0.47 -10.13 -20.03
CA ASP A 9 -1.37 -10.14 -21.20
C ASP A 9 -1.66 -8.73 -21.73
N GLU A 10 -1.62 -7.73 -20.84
CA GLU A 10 -1.90 -6.32 -21.14
C GLU A 10 -0.84 -5.40 -20.53
N PRO A 11 -0.61 -4.20 -21.11
CA PRO A 11 0.26 -3.19 -20.51
C PRO A 11 -0.18 -2.81 -19.09
N LEU A 12 0.75 -2.79 -18.14
CA LEU A 12 0.47 -2.45 -16.75
C LEU A 12 0.51 -0.92 -16.54
N SER A 13 -0.46 -0.41 -15.79
CA SER A 13 -0.51 1.00 -15.37
C SER A 13 0.15 1.19 -14.00
N ARG A 14 0.53 2.43 -13.64
CA ARG A 14 0.96 2.77 -12.27
C ARG A 14 -0.06 2.35 -11.20
N GLY A 15 -1.35 2.45 -11.53
CA GLY A 15 -2.45 2.03 -10.65
C GLY A 15 -2.48 0.52 -10.39
N ASP A 16 -2.01 -0.30 -11.33
CA ASP A 16 -1.91 -1.75 -11.14
C ASP A 16 -0.86 -2.10 -10.09
N PHE A 17 0.28 -1.41 -10.09
CA PHE A 17 1.30 -1.59 -9.06
C PHE A 17 0.79 -1.17 -7.68
N PHE A 18 0.07 -0.04 -7.59
CA PHE A 18 -0.56 0.38 -6.33
C PHE A 18 -1.57 -0.65 -5.83
N ARG A 19 -2.37 -1.23 -6.73
CA ARG A 19 -3.33 -2.30 -6.41
C ARG A 19 -2.63 -3.57 -5.94
N ILE A 20 -1.54 -3.99 -6.57
CA ILE A 20 -0.76 -5.17 -6.15
C ILE A 20 -0.20 -4.97 -4.73
N LEU A 21 0.35 -3.79 -4.44
CA LEU A 21 0.89 -3.48 -3.11
C LEU A 21 -0.18 -3.46 -2.00
N ARG A 22 -1.46 -3.35 -2.38
CA ARG A 22 -2.63 -3.41 -1.49
C ARG A 22 -3.21 -4.80 -1.34
N ASP A 23 -2.73 -5.77 -2.12
CA ASP A 23 -3.44 -7.03 -2.29
C ASP A 23 -3.45 -7.90 -1.03
N THR A 24 -4.59 -8.54 -0.83
CA THR A 24 -4.86 -9.47 0.29
C THR A 24 -5.50 -10.76 -0.22
N TYR A 25 -5.11 -11.18 -1.43
CA TYR A 25 -5.64 -12.35 -2.13
C TYR A 25 -7.14 -12.28 -2.41
N ARG A 26 -7.68 -11.08 -2.58
CA ARG A 26 -9.13 -10.88 -2.74
C ARG A 26 -9.66 -11.61 -3.96
N GLY A 27 -10.81 -12.29 -3.79
CA GLY A 27 -11.45 -13.05 -4.86
C GLY A 27 -10.77 -14.39 -5.19
N THR A 28 -9.79 -14.82 -4.40
CA THR A 28 -9.15 -16.14 -4.52
C THR A 28 -9.61 -17.08 -3.39
N PRO A 29 -9.31 -18.39 -3.45
CA PRO A 29 -9.53 -19.29 -2.30
C PRO A 29 -8.78 -18.87 -1.02
N PHE A 30 -7.76 -18.01 -1.14
CA PHE A 30 -6.94 -17.52 -0.04
C PHE A 30 -7.37 -16.13 0.46
N ASP A 31 -8.51 -15.61 0.00
CA ASP A 31 -9.01 -14.27 0.34
C ASP A 31 -9.04 -14.04 1.85
N MET A 32 -8.18 -13.14 2.31
CA MET A 32 -8.03 -12.86 3.73
C MET A 32 -9.21 -12.12 4.34
N SER A 33 -10.13 -11.59 3.54
CA SER A 33 -11.36 -10.98 4.04
C SER A 33 -12.50 -12.00 4.23
N ALA A 34 -12.41 -13.16 3.57
CA ALA A 34 -13.43 -14.21 3.60
C ALA A 34 -13.12 -15.38 4.55
N GLN A 35 -11.92 -15.39 5.15
CA GLN A 35 -11.52 -16.43 6.10
C GLN A 35 -12.30 -16.32 7.42
N ARG A 36 -12.41 -17.44 8.15
CA ARG A 36 -13.03 -17.46 9.49
C ARG A 36 -12.37 -16.46 10.46
N ALA A 37 -11.06 -16.29 10.36
CA ALA A 37 -10.29 -15.36 11.20
C ALA A 37 -10.57 -13.88 10.90
N SER A 38 -11.25 -13.57 9.80
CA SER A 38 -11.58 -12.20 9.38
C SER A 38 -12.75 -11.60 10.15
N GLY A 39 -13.52 -12.44 10.86
CA GLY A 39 -14.72 -12.03 11.58
C GLY A 39 -15.80 -11.43 10.67
N PRO A 40 -16.86 -10.84 11.26
CA PRO A 40 -18.02 -10.35 10.52
C PRO A 40 -17.75 -9.14 9.61
N PHE A 41 -16.62 -8.46 9.80
CA PHE A 41 -16.26 -7.24 9.06
C PHE A 41 -15.10 -7.44 8.07
N GLY A 42 -14.64 -8.68 7.88
CA GLY A 42 -13.66 -9.01 6.84
C GLY A 42 -12.25 -8.48 7.09
N MET A 43 -11.82 -8.43 8.35
CA MET A 43 -10.48 -7.97 8.74
C MET A 43 -9.39 -8.83 8.06
N THR A 44 -8.47 -8.18 7.35
CA THR A 44 -7.39 -8.85 6.62
C THR A 44 -6.10 -8.97 7.42
N ASP A 45 -5.96 -8.24 8.52
CA ASP A 45 -4.73 -8.24 9.33
C ASP A 45 -4.56 -9.60 10.03
N ARG A 46 -3.34 -10.14 10.01
CA ARG A 46 -2.94 -11.36 10.71
C ARG A 46 -1.71 -11.08 11.54
N TYR A 47 -1.75 -11.48 12.79
CA TYR A 47 -0.64 -11.31 13.72
C TYR A 47 0.16 -12.60 13.73
N ASP A 48 1.47 -12.46 13.59
CA ASP A 48 2.39 -13.58 13.76
C ASP A 48 2.25 -14.08 15.20
N GLY A 49 2.30 -15.41 15.40
CA GLY A 49 2.34 -16.01 16.73
C GLY A 49 3.63 -15.64 17.47
N THR A 50 3.64 -15.86 18.79
CA THR A 50 4.89 -15.77 19.57
C THR A 50 5.79 -16.93 19.17
N ASP A 51 6.98 -16.60 18.70
CA ASP A 51 7.99 -17.50 18.14
C ASP A 51 7.56 -18.17 16.83
N ASN A 52 8.53 -18.39 15.93
CA ASN A 52 8.35 -19.24 14.76
C ASN A 52 8.21 -20.70 15.20
N VAL A 53 7.23 -20.99 16.06
CA VAL A 53 6.93 -22.33 16.56
C VAL A 53 6.34 -23.09 15.39
N LYS A 54 7.23 -23.66 14.58
CA LYS A 54 6.91 -24.88 13.87
C LYS A 54 6.74 -25.93 14.94
N GLU A 55 5.52 -26.09 15.46
CA GLU A 55 5.22 -27.30 16.22
C GLU A 55 5.53 -28.46 15.28
N GLU A 56 6.52 -29.28 15.65
CA GLU A 56 6.90 -30.45 14.86
C GLU A 56 5.64 -31.29 14.57
N GLY A 57 5.34 -31.51 13.29
CA GLY A 57 4.14 -32.24 12.86
C GLY A 57 2.87 -31.38 12.65
N ARG A 58 2.93 -30.06 12.83
CA ARG A 58 1.83 -29.12 12.49
C ARG A 58 2.24 -28.05 11.47
N ASP A 59 3.15 -28.37 10.56
CA ASP A 59 3.56 -27.47 9.49
C ASP A 59 2.33 -26.93 8.73
N GLY A 60 2.07 -25.64 8.87
CA GLY A 60 1.02 -24.91 8.16
C GLY A 60 -0.42 -25.05 8.71
N GLN A 61 -0.66 -25.84 9.76
CA GLN A 61 -2.01 -25.95 10.32
C GLN A 61 -2.39 -24.71 11.13
N GLY A 62 -3.41 -23.98 10.69
CA GLY A 62 -3.83 -22.71 11.30
C GLY A 62 -3.00 -21.50 10.87
N ALA A 63 -2.01 -21.70 9.99
CA ALA A 63 -1.30 -20.60 9.35
C ALA A 63 -2.17 -19.91 8.30
N PHE A 64 -1.86 -18.65 8.03
CA PHE A 64 -2.49 -17.86 6.97
C PHE A 64 -1.46 -17.53 5.90
N GLU A 65 -1.93 -17.37 4.67
CA GLU A 65 -1.11 -16.78 3.63
C GLU A 65 -0.65 -15.38 4.03
N ARG A 66 0.59 -15.05 3.70
CA ARG A 66 1.15 -13.71 3.91
C ARG A 66 0.69 -12.80 2.77
N PRO A 67 -0.15 -11.79 3.00
CA PRO A 67 -0.55 -10.86 1.93
C PRO A 67 0.60 -9.93 1.58
N ILE A 68 0.45 -9.22 0.46
CA ILE A 68 1.32 -8.09 0.11
C ILE A 68 0.95 -6.88 0.96
N GLY A 69 -0.35 -6.56 1.06
CA GLY A 69 -0.89 -5.47 1.85
C GLY A 69 -0.93 -5.76 3.35
N VAL A 70 0.23 -5.84 4.00
CA VAL A 70 0.34 -6.11 5.46
C VAL A 70 0.16 -4.86 6.33
N TYR A 71 -0.43 -5.04 7.51
CA TYR A 71 -0.66 -3.97 8.49
C TYR A 71 0.61 -3.30 9.03
N ARG A 72 1.74 -4.02 9.04
CA ARG A 72 3.04 -3.56 9.55
C ARG A 72 3.92 -2.88 8.50
N MET A 73 3.40 -2.68 7.29
CA MET A 73 4.11 -1.96 6.24
C MET A 73 4.34 -0.51 6.70
N ALA A 74 5.61 -0.14 6.86
CA ALA A 74 6.01 1.21 7.27
C ALA A 74 5.89 2.21 6.12
N TYR A 75 6.21 1.76 4.91
CA TYR A 75 6.06 2.49 3.66
C TYR A 75 6.08 1.50 2.49
N SER A 76 5.70 1.99 1.32
CA SER A 76 5.82 1.31 0.04
C SER A 76 6.12 2.34 -1.04
N TYR A 77 6.67 1.91 -2.17
CA TYR A 77 6.94 2.83 -3.28
C TYR A 77 6.88 2.12 -4.63
N VAL A 78 6.62 2.90 -5.68
CA VAL A 78 6.72 2.47 -7.08
C VAL A 78 7.60 3.48 -7.81
N CYS A 79 8.67 3.01 -8.44
CA CYS A 79 9.51 3.83 -9.29
C CYS A 79 9.00 3.75 -10.73
N GLU A 80 8.68 4.88 -11.33
CA GLU A 80 8.31 5.02 -12.74
C GLU A 80 9.45 5.76 -13.45
N PRO A 81 10.46 5.01 -13.94
CA PRO A 81 11.58 5.63 -14.63
C PRO A 81 11.12 6.23 -15.95
N SER A 82 11.57 7.45 -16.22
CA SER A 82 11.31 8.17 -17.46
C SER A 82 12.53 9.04 -17.76
N SER A 83 12.80 9.27 -19.04
CA SER A 83 13.92 10.12 -19.46
C SER A 83 13.64 11.61 -19.22
N HIS A 84 12.37 12.02 -19.05
CA HIS A 84 11.98 13.43 -18.98
C HIS A 84 11.19 13.76 -17.71
N LEU A 85 10.41 12.80 -17.18
CA LEU A 85 9.60 12.99 -15.96
C LEU A 85 9.71 11.75 -15.04
N PRO A 86 10.87 11.52 -14.38
CA PRO A 86 11.05 10.36 -13.53
C PRO A 86 10.22 10.50 -12.25
N LEU A 87 9.38 9.53 -11.93
CA LEU A 87 8.50 9.62 -10.75
C LEU A 87 8.83 8.56 -9.72
N PHE A 88 8.85 8.98 -8.47
CA PHE A 88 8.87 8.13 -7.30
C PHE A 88 7.52 8.25 -6.59
N HIS A 89 6.67 7.24 -6.75
CA HIS A 89 5.37 7.20 -6.11
C HIS A 89 5.51 6.66 -4.69
N PHE A 90 5.45 7.54 -3.70
CA PHE A 90 5.65 7.19 -2.29
C PHE A 90 4.32 6.94 -1.58
N GLY A 91 4.19 5.77 -0.93
CA GLY A 91 3.06 5.37 -0.11
C GLY A 91 3.44 5.32 1.37
N PRO A 92 3.16 6.35 2.18
CA PRO A 92 3.43 6.34 3.61
C PRO A 92 2.50 5.36 4.35
N HIS A 93 3.07 4.56 5.25
CA HIS A 93 2.36 3.53 6.02
C HIS A 93 1.72 2.43 5.13
N ALA A 94 0.84 1.61 5.71
CA ALA A 94 0.20 0.47 5.04
C ALA A 94 -0.59 0.88 3.79
N ALA A 95 -0.19 0.33 2.64
CA ALA A 95 -0.75 0.63 1.33
C ALA A 95 -2.27 0.44 1.24
N GLN A 96 -2.83 -0.51 2.00
CA GLN A 96 -4.28 -0.79 2.05
C GLN A 96 -5.11 0.45 2.36
N THR A 97 -4.59 1.34 3.21
CA THR A 97 -5.28 2.56 3.65
C THR A 97 -4.54 3.83 3.30
N GLY A 98 -3.37 3.72 2.68
CA GLY A 98 -2.56 4.83 2.18
C GLY A 98 -2.92 5.24 0.76
N VAL A 99 -2.44 6.42 0.36
CA VAL A 99 -2.43 6.88 -1.04
C VAL A 99 -0.98 7.05 -1.49
N TYR A 100 -0.73 6.89 -2.79
CA TYR A 100 0.59 7.13 -3.37
C TYR A 100 0.72 8.59 -3.82
N PHE A 101 1.81 9.23 -3.40
CA PHE A 101 2.19 10.59 -3.78
C PHE A 101 3.24 10.53 -4.87
N PRO A 102 2.99 11.07 -6.07
CA PRO A 102 4.04 11.18 -7.09
C PRO A 102 5.04 12.26 -6.67
N ILE A 103 6.30 11.87 -6.52
CA ILE A 103 7.42 12.78 -6.26
C ILE A 103 8.27 12.82 -7.53
N LEU A 104 8.50 14.01 -8.05
CA LEU A 104 9.37 14.19 -9.21
C LEU A 104 10.82 13.98 -8.80
N ALA A 105 11.38 12.85 -9.21
CA ALA A 105 12.73 12.42 -8.90
C ALA A 105 13.68 12.78 -10.05
N GLY A 106 14.94 13.09 -9.75
CA GLY A 106 15.98 13.31 -10.76
C GLY A 106 16.88 14.50 -10.44
N GLY A 107 17.84 14.77 -11.34
CA GLY A 107 18.73 15.94 -11.27
C GLY A 107 18.51 16.95 -12.40
N GLY A 108 17.36 16.85 -13.09
CA GLY A 108 16.99 17.77 -14.18
C GLY A 108 16.29 19.03 -13.67
N VAL A 109 16.07 19.99 -14.57
CA VAL A 109 15.33 21.24 -14.25
C VAL A 109 13.92 20.89 -13.77
N GLY A 110 13.58 21.35 -12.55
CA GLY A 110 12.28 21.13 -11.94
C GLY A 110 12.16 19.86 -11.08
N ALA A 111 13.22 19.03 -11.00
CA ALA A 111 13.26 17.95 -10.03
C ALA A 111 13.17 18.49 -8.59
N MET A 112 12.61 17.69 -7.68
CA MET A 112 12.52 18.10 -6.29
C MET A 112 13.89 17.95 -5.62
N ASP A 113 14.52 19.07 -5.27
CA ASP A 113 15.77 19.11 -4.50
C ASP A 113 15.57 18.67 -3.04
N GLU A 114 14.35 18.82 -2.53
CA GLU A 114 13.96 18.47 -1.17
C GLU A 114 12.67 17.66 -1.14
N CYS A 115 12.59 16.70 -0.22
CA CYS A 115 11.37 15.94 0.01
C CYS A 115 10.33 16.85 0.70
N PRO A 116 9.05 16.82 0.29
CA PRO A 116 8.00 17.57 0.96
C PRO A 116 7.99 17.30 2.46
N GLU A 117 7.95 18.37 3.26
CA GLU A 117 8.07 18.29 4.72
C GLU A 117 7.17 17.21 5.36
N PRO A 118 5.87 17.07 5.00
CA PRO A 118 5.01 16.04 5.60
C PRO A 118 5.45 14.60 5.29
N LEU A 119 6.16 14.37 4.18
CA LEU A 119 6.69 13.07 3.78
C LEU A 119 8.10 12.81 4.35
N ALA A 120 8.83 13.87 4.69
CA ALA A 120 10.20 13.82 5.19
C ALA A 120 10.30 13.64 6.72
N ARG A 121 9.17 13.61 7.44
CA ARG A 121 9.13 13.61 8.90
C ARG A 121 8.27 12.52 9.51
N GLY A 122 8.47 12.31 10.80
CA GLY A 122 7.74 11.36 11.64
C GLY A 122 8.55 10.08 11.91
N THR A 123 8.42 9.56 13.13
CA THR A 123 9.03 8.30 13.56
C THR A 123 7.97 7.39 14.16
N VAL A 124 8.29 6.10 14.33
CA VAL A 124 7.37 5.16 15.00
C VAL A 124 7.20 5.45 16.49
N GLU A 125 8.11 6.23 17.08
CA GLU A 125 8.26 6.44 18.52
C GLU A 125 7.38 7.57 19.07
N ALA A 126 7.18 8.63 18.27
CA ALA A 126 6.45 9.82 18.69
C ALA A 126 5.37 10.19 17.66
N ILE A 127 4.15 10.42 18.14
CA ILE A 127 3.04 10.88 17.31
C ILE A 127 3.34 12.27 16.79
N ASP A 128 3.33 12.43 15.47
CA ASP A 128 3.51 13.70 14.79
C ASP A 128 2.33 13.97 13.85
N ARG A 129 1.50 14.95 14.19
CA ARG A 129 0.28 15.24 13.41
C ARG A 129 0.55 15.92 12.06
N GLU A 130 1.77 16.44 11.87
CA GLU A 130 2.20 17.06 10.61
C GLU A 130 2.85 16.03 9.66
N SER A 131 3.12 14.82 10.16
CA SER A 131 3.65 13.72 9.36
C SER A 131 2.55 12.99 8.59
N ALA A 132 2.77 12.79 7.29
CA ALA A 132 1.93 11.94 6.46
C ALA A 132 1.92 10.49 6.97
N TYR A 133 3.07 9.98 7.44
CA TYR A 133 3.16 8.64 8.02
C TYR A 133 2.14 8.44 9.15
N TRP A 134 2.06 9.39 10.08
CA TRP A 134 1.11 9.32 11.18
C TRP A 134 -0.33 9.60 10.75
N ALA A 135 -0.56 10.47 9.78
CA ALA A 135 -1.89 10.68 9.21
C ALA A 135 -2.49 9.36 8.68
N PHE A 136 -1.75 8.60 7.86
CA PHE A 136 -2.21 7.31 7.33
C PHE A 136 -2.20 6.19 8.36
N ARG A 137 -1.29 6.25 9.34
CA ARG A 137 -1.29 5.32 10.48
C ARG A 137 -2.55 5.47 11.32
N ILE A 138 -2.96 6.70 11.64
CA ILE A 138 -4.21 6.97 12.36
C ILE A 138 -5.41 6.43 11.59
N VAL A 139 -5.48 6.66 10.27
CA VAL A 139 -6.56 6.12 9.42
C VAL A 139 -6.62 4.59 9.49
N LYS A 140 -5.49 3.89 9.34
CA LYS A 140 -5.43 2.42 9.43
C LYS A 140 -5.93 1.91 10.78
N HIS A 141 -5.42 2.49 11.88
CA HIS A 141 -5.79 2.03 13.22
C HIS A 141 -7.23 2.37 13.59
N ALA A 142 -7.74 3.53 13.18
CA ALA A 142 -9.15 3.88 13.33
C ALA A 142 -10.05 2.92 12.56
N ALA A 143 -9.73 2.64 11.29
CA ALA A 143 -10.48 1.69 10.46
C ALA A 143 -10.45 0.27 11.05
N ARG A 144 -9.33 -0.14 11.65
CA ARG A 144 -9.21 -1.44 12.33
C ARG A 144 -10.16 -1.59 13.52
N GLY A 145 -10.46 -0.50 14.22
CA GLY A 145 -11.41 -0.47 15.35
C GLY A 145 -12.88 -0.35 14.94
N LEU A 146 -13.18 -0.24 13.65
CA LEU A 146 -14.52 -0.01 13.09
C LEU A 146 -14.91 -1.16 12.12
N PRO A 147 -16.14 -1.16 11.57
CA PRO A 147 -16.53 -2.10 10.51
C PRO A 147 -15.61 -2.01 9.28
N TRP A 148 -14.55 -2.84 9.28
CA TRP A 148 -13.40 -2.75 8.36
C TRP A 148 -13.79 -2.74 6.89
N ASN A 149 -14.70 -3.61 6.46
CA ASN A 149 -15.22 -3.63 5.09
C ASN A 149 -15.83 -2.29 4.65
N ARG A 150 -16.64 -1.65 5.51
CA ARG A 150 -17.23 -0.33 5.24
C ARG A 150 -16.18 0.77 5.21
N CYS A 151 -15.22 0.73 6.14
CA CYS A 151 -14.11 1.68 6.13
C CYS A 151 -13.28 1.55 4.86
N LEU A 152 -13.00 0.33 4.40
CA LEU A 152 -12.25 0.10 3.17
C LEU A 152 -12.99 0.62 1.92
N GLU A 153 -14.31 0.48 1.83
CA GLU A 153 -15.10 1.09 0.74
C GLU A 153 -14.85 2.61 0.67
N MET A 154 -15.00 3.29 1.81
CA MET A 154 -14.80 4.74 1.92
C MET A 154 -13.35 5.15 1.63
N ILE A 155 -12.38 4.38 2.13
CA ILE A 155 -10.95 4.67 1.92
C ILE A 155 -10.58 4.47 0.45
N SER A 156 -11.09 3.42 -0.21
CA SER A 156 -10.88 3.19 -1.64
C SER A 156 -11.49 4.30 -2.52
N ASP A 157 -12.62 4.89 -2.13
CA ASP A 157 -13.15 6.08 -2.79
C ASP A 157 -12.17 7.27 -2.69
N ARG A 158 -11.57 7.48 -1.51
CA ARG A 158 -10.57 8.53 -1.31
C ARG A 158 -9.28 8.26 -2.08
N GLN A 159 -8.80 7.01 -2.10
CA GLN A 159 -7.66 6.59 -2.92
C GLN A 159 -7.89 6.93 -4.39
N ARG A 160 -9.02 6.46 -4.97
CA ARG A 160 -9.38 6.77 -6.36
C ARG A 160 -9.43 8.27 -6.63
N LYS A 161 -10.04 9.05 -5.74
CA LYS A 161 -10.16 10.50 -5.90
C LYS A 161 -8.78 11.19 -5.93
N TRP A 162 -7.92 10.89 -4.96
CA TRP A 162 -6.65 11.59 -4.81
C TRP A 162 -5.60 11.10 -5.80
N GLU A 163 -5.51 9.78 -6.01
CA GLU A 163 -4.58 9.20 -7.00
C GLU A 163 -4.99 9.54 -8.42
N GLY A 164 -6.30 9.59 -8.72
CA GLY A 164 -6.79 10.06 -10.01
C GLY A 164 -6.53 11.55 -10.25
N ARG A 165 -6.57 12.39 -9.20
CA ARG A 165 -6.15 13.80 -9.30
C ARG A 165 -4.66 13.91 -9.55
N ALA A 166 -3.85 13.16 -8.81
CA ALA A 166 -2.40 13.16 -8.95
C ALA A 166 -1.98 12.66 -10.34
N ALA A 167 -2.62 11.60 -10.85
CA ALA A 167 -2.39 11.08 -12.20
C ALA A 167 -2.67 12.15 -13.27
N ARG A 168 -3.79 12.89 -13.20
CA ARG A 168 -4.06 13.98 -14.14
C ARG A 168 -2.98 15.06 -14.14
N ILE A 169 -2.51 15.48 -12.96
CA ILE A 169 -1.44 16.48 -12.84
C ILE A 169 -0.15 15.96 -13.48
N VAL A 170 0.19 14.70 -13.25
CA VAL A 170 1.36 14.05 -13.85
C VAL A 170 1.22 13.98 -15.37
N ASP A 171 0.06 13.59 -15.88
CA ASP A 171 -0.16 13.41 -17.31
C ASP A 171 -0.18 14.76 -18.05
N GLU A 172 -0.74 15.81 -17.43
CA GLU A 172 -0.65 17.20 -17.91
C GLU A 172 0.81 17.69 -17.95
N ALA A 173 1.60 17.39 -16.91
CA ALA A 173 3.02 17.75 -16.87
C ALA A 173 3.86 16.96 -17.89
N ALA A 174 3.50 15.72 -18.20
CA ALA A 174 4.18 14.90 -19.19
C ALA A 174 3.88 15.33 -20.64
N ALA A 175 2.76 16.03 -20.86
CA ALA A 175 2.33 16.51 -22.17
C ALA A 175 2.84 17.93 -22.51
N ALA A 176 3.36 18.67 -21.52
CA ALA A 176 3.92 20.01 -21.66
C ALA A 176 5.39 19.97 -22.10
#